data_AF-A0A3A0B115-F1
#
_entry.id   AF-A0A3A0B115-F1
#
_cell.length_a   1.000
_cell.length_b   1.000
_cell.length_c   1.000
_cell.angle_alpha   90.00
_cell.angle_beta   90.00
_cell.angle_gamma   90.00
#
_symmetry.space_group_name_H-M   'P 1'
#
loop_
_entity.id
_entity.type
_entity.pdbx_description
1 polymer ?
#
loop_
_entity_poly.entity_id
_entity_poly.type
_entity_poly.pdbx_seq_one_letter_code
_entity_poly.pdbx_strand_id
1 'polypeptide(L)'
;MQALKTGRAFRPRRLPRVLLVGALLAGTILVGLTAPTTAATLTLTRSISVTADDAVTTPRGFNPAGQIVALGAADESGVDIAGFRFSNITIPRGARILGVEFSLVKAGGETTPLTVDLAFEAADNAAPFAAADGPDARPPTTAFARVERADTWVAGRRYTLADDSALLGSLYEVINRAGWNAGNAVVLLVQAPNGANATGVTFRMSDAARRTAPQLVIRWAFTTTIIPPGGETPAPEPPPVAGQPCPAWVHDRYVARGPDGALYATWHPAVDPLFGCTFGHEHGDNPRGAPALRGRTVLFGYASTLAGFNEPHTGFKVFRWDDVRTDQGPSHNGASYLAVLHQGSSGAGRFTTVFHDIEVHYYQPADGREVHVHMLAPFGALKAGCGANDPRLELDLRQANAPGARVVATARCFNPPYIPYEDWLTALYVGSDAQGMWRAYLDPHFAIFDPNTFCIVTDGACTLGYSDTQANTGQDPAGNTAHFKGIKRETYLNQVWLRNAGGSAEFWTDPYGRLTSPDAADAILQFVSTVTVLPFVESTAFGAEKNPDLHGSVHAPN
;
A
#
# COMPACT_ATOMS: atom_id res chain seq x y z
N MET A 1 -10.20 42.30 -76.07
CA MET A 1 -9.01 42.93 -76.72
C MET A 1 -7.78 42.15 -76.29
N GLN A 2 -6.86 41.87 -77.22
CA GLN A 2 -5.46 41.37 -77.08
C GLN A 2 -5.18 40.18 -76.10
N ALA A 3 -4.73 38.98 -76.53
CA ALA A 3 -3.46 38.59 -77.18
C ALA A 3 -2.27 38.46 -76.18
N LEU A 4 -1.34 37.47 -76.21
CA LEU A 4 -1.02 36.31 -77.10
C LEU A 4 0.04 35.39 -76.42
N LYS A 5 0.06 34.06 -76.72
CA LYS A 5 1.24 33.11 -76.76
C LYS A 5 2.07 32.88 -75.45
N THR A 6 2.89 31.84 -75.20
CA THR A 6 3.19 30.44 -75.67
C THR A 6 4.10 29.78 -74.61
N GLY A 7 4.27 28.45 -74.44
CA GLY A 7 3.64 27.28 -75.08
C GLY A 7 4.63 26.21 -75.60
N ARG A 8 5.02 25.19 -74.79
CA ARG A 8 5.75 23.97 -75.24
C ARG A 8 5.46 22.74 -74.37
N ALA A 9 5.51 21.55 -74.99
CA ALA A 9 5.13 20.26 -74.40
C ALA A 9 6.32 19.27 -74.38
N PHE A 10 6.25 18.24 -73.52
CA PHE A 10 6.95 16.96 -73.76
C PHE A 10 6.24 15.79 -73.06
N ARG A 11 6.04 14.67 -73.79
CA ARG A 11 5.61 13.37 -73.24
C ARG A 11 6.83 12.44 -73.15
N PRO A 12 6.89 11.53 -72.16
CA PRO A 12 7.63 10.28 -72.31
C PRO A 12 6.71 9.04 -72.39
N ARG A 13 7.28 7.92 -72.84
CA ARG A 13 6.61 6.64 -73.14
C ARG A 13 6.63 5.68 -71.93
N ARG A 14 5.74 4.69 -71.93
CA ARG A 14 5.84 3.47 -71.10
C ARG A 14 7.00 2.57 -71.59
N LEU A 15 7.60 1.80 -70.67
CA LEU A 15 8.12 0.42 -70.81
C LEU A 15 8.55 -0.09 -69.38
N PRO A 16 8.91 -1.36 -69.15
CA PRO A 16 8.25 -2.16 -68.11
C PRO A 16 9.02 -2.36 -66.79
N ARG A 17 8.34 -3.01 -65.83
CA ARG A 17 8.90 -3.51 -64.57
C ARG A 17 10.04 -4.50 -64.81
N VAL A 18 11.13 -4.35 -64.05
CA VAL A 18 12.07 -5.42 -63.71
C VAL A 18 12.23 -5.41 -62.19
N LEU A 19 11.96 -6.55 -61.55
CA LEU A 19 12.32 -6.78 -60.15
C LEU A 19 13.78 -7.22 -60.09
N LEU A 20 14.58 -6.63 -59.21
CA LEU A 20 15.85 -7.24 -58.80
C LEU A 20 16.00 -7.08 -57.29
N VAL A 21 16.21 -8.21 -56.60
CA VAL A 21 16.31 -8.28 -55.14
C VAL A 21 17.73 -7.87 -54.73
N GLY A 22 17.85 -6.75 -54.02
CA GLY A 22 19.12 -6.33 -53.40
C GLY A 22 19.21 -6.83 -51.96
N ALA A 23 20.05 -7.82 -51.70
CA ALA A 23 20.41 -8.22 -50.35
C ALA A 23 21.41 -7.19 -49.78
N LEU A 24 21.04 -6.49 -48.71
CA LEU A 24 21.99 -5.69 -47.91
C LEU A 24 22.42 -6.49 -46.68
N LEU A 25 23.73 -6.68 -46.53
CA LEU A 25 24.31 -7.30 -45.33
C LEU A 25 24.07 -6.39 -44.11
N ALA A 26 23.73 -7.01 -42.98
CA ALA A 26 23.60 -6.32 -41.71
C ALA A 26 24.98 -5.95 -41.15
N GLY A 27 25.32 -4.66 -41.22
CA GLY A 27 26.39 -4.06 -40.43
C GLY A 27 25.80 -3.35 -39.22
N THR A 28 25.42 -4.10 -38.18
CA THR A 28 24.94 -3.51 -36.92
C THR A 28 26.08 -2.81 -36.19
N ILE A 29 26.16 -1.48 -36.36
CA ILE A 29 26.91 -0.61 -35.44
C ILE A 29 26.21 -0.74 -34.07
N LEU A 30 26.91 -1.33 -33.11
CA LEU A 30 26.41 -1.49 -31.74
C LEU A 30 26.46 -0.15 -31.00
N VAL A 31 25.49 0.72 -31.28
CA VAL A 31 25.25 1.91 -30.45
C VAL A 31 24.62 1.43 -29.14
N GLY A 32 25.43 1.34 -28.09
CA GLY A 32 24.97 1.02 -26.74
C GLY A 32 24.07 2.11 -26.18
N LEU A 33 22.76 2.00 -26.47
CA LEU A 33 21.72 2.85 -25.89
C LEU A 33 21.51 2.46 -24.42
N THR A 34 22.28 3.09 -23.53
CA THR A 34 22.06 3.03 -22.08
C THR A 34 20.72 3.71 -21.76
N ALA A 35 19.73 2.92 -21.33
CA ALA A 35 18.46 3.47 -20.85
C ALA A 35 18.69 4.31 -19.57
N PRO A 36 18.09 5.51 -19.45
CA PRO A 36 18.27 6.34 -18.27
C PRO A 36 17.50 5.77 -17.08
N THR A 37 18.20 5.38 -16.02
CA THR A 37 17.60 5.05 -14.72
C THR A 37 17.05 6.29 -14.03
N THR A 38 15.75 6.56 -14.15
CA THR A 38 15.06 7.56 -13.32
C THR A 38 14.67 6.96 -11.97
N ALA A 39 15.48 7.24 -10.96
CA ALA A 39 15.27 6.75 -9.60
C ALA A 39 14.38 7.74 -8.81
N ALA A 40 13.25 7.28 -8.28
CA ALA A 40 12.33 8.13 -7.53
C ALA A 40 12.86 8.42 -6.11
N THR A 41 13.21 9.69 -5.84
CA THR A 41 13.73 10.14 -4.54
C THR A 41 12.60 10.30 -3.51
N LEU A 42 12.71 9.57 -2.41
CA LEU A 42 11.87 9.67 -1.22
C LEU A 42 12.67 10.29 -0.08
N THR A 43 12.00 11.05 0.79
CA THR A 43 12.62 11.69 1.97
C THR A 43 11.94 11.20 3.25
N LEU A 44 12.74 10.65 4.16
CA LEU A 44 12.33 10.22 5.49
C LEU A 44 12.91 11.17 6.54
N THR A 45 12.05 11.82 7.34
CA THR A 45 12.48 12.65 8.47
C THR A 45 12.10 11.99 9.80
N ARG A 46 13.05 11.96 10.74
CA ARG A 46 12.87 11.45 12.11
C ARG A 46 13.49 12.38 13.12
N SER A 47 12.83 12.51 14.27
CA SER A 47 13.33 13.27 15.41
C SER A 47 13.08 12.49 16.70
N ILE A 48 14.01 12.61 17.64
CA ILE A 48 13.96 11.89 18.91
C ILE A 48 12.83 12.46 19.79
N SER A 49 12.10 11.59 20.48
CA SER A 49 10.90 11.97 21.22
C SER A 49 10.71 11.27 22.58
N VAL A 50 11.65 10.40 22.95
CA VAL A 50 11.71 9.70 24.24
C VAL A 50 13.14 9.74 24.77
N THR A 51 13.30 9.92 26.08
CA THR A 51 14.58 10.02 26.80
C THR A 51 15.53 8.85 26.52
N ALA A 52 15.02 7.61 26.50
CA ALA A 52 15.84 6.42 26.23
C ALA A 52 16.36 6.29 24.77
N ASP A 53 16.00 7.21 23.88
CA ASP A 53 16.48 7.25 22.50
C ASP A 53 17.67 8.22 22.30
N ASP A 54 18.12 9.00 23.29
CA ASP A 54 19.45 9.61 23.26
C ASP A 54 20.21 9.56 24.59
N ALA A 55 21.52 9.32 24.51
CA ALA A 55 22.37 9.16 25.68
C ALA A 55 23.80 9.62 25.38
N VAL A 56 24.59 9.82 26.44
CA VAL A 56 26.05 9.98 26.34
C VAL A 56 26.73 9.08 27.37
N THR A 57 27.77 8.37 26.95
CA THR A 57 28.74 7.81 27.89
C THR A 57 29.95 8.74 27.93
N THR A 58 30.32 9.12 29.14
CA THR A 58 31.50 9.92 29.46
C THR A 58 32.48 9.06 30.27
N PRO A 59 33.74 9.48 30.47
CA PRO A 59 34.65 8.84 31.43
C PRO A 59 34.13 8.80 32.88
N ARG A 60 33.04 9.52 33.19
CA ARG A 60 32.35 9.52 34.49
C ARG A 60 31.11 8.60 34.52
N GLY A 61 30.79 7.93 33.42
CA GLY A 61 29.69 6.98 33.28
C GLY A 61 28.62 7.40 32.26
N PHE A 62 27.61 6.53 32.15
CA PHE A 62 26.45 6.64 31.26
C PHE A 62 25.41 7.66 31.78
N ASN A 63 24.91 8.50 30.88
CA ASN A 63 23.87 9.50 31.13
C ASN A 63 22.77 9.44 30.04
N PRO A 64 21.57 8.91 30.37
CA PRO A 64 20.44 8.79 29.44
C PRO A 64 19.45 9.96 29.48
N ALA A 65 19.72 11.02 30.25
CA ALA A 65 18.74 12.10 30.50
C ALA A 65 19.37 13.50 30.49
N GLY A 66 20.48 13.66 29.76
CA GLY A 66 21.15 14.94 29.61
C GLY A 66 20.31 15.87 28.73
N GLN A 67 20.12 17.13 29.14
CA GLN A 67 19.52 18.14 28.24
C GLN A 67 20.54 18.68 27.20
N ILE A 68 21.82 18.53 27.49
CA ILE A 68 22.93 19.04 26.68
C ILE A 68 24.00 17.95 26.59
N VAL A 69 24.57 17.79 25.40
CA VAL A 69 25.74 16.95 25.12
C VAL A 69 26.89 17.81 24.59
N ALA A 70 28.11 17.54 25.04
CA ALA A 70 29.33 18.08 24.44
C ALA A 70 29.78 17.12 23.33
N LEU A 71 30.04 17.64 22.13
CA LEU A 71 30.58 16.86 21.00
C LEU A 71 31.98 17.35 20.66
N GLY A 72 32.89 16.43 20.35
CA GLY A 72 34.31 16.71 20.11
C GLY A 72 35.16 16.78 21.39
N ALA A 73 34.55 16.69 22.56
CA ALA A 73 35.27 16.63 23.82
C ALA A 73 35.94 15.26 24.03
N ALA A 74 37.23 15.30 24.33
CA ALA A 74 37.96 14.23 25.02
C ALA A 74 38.60 14.87 26.26
N ASP A 75 38.58 14.20 27.41
CA ASP A 75 39.36 14.60 28.57
C ASP A 75 40.57 13.67 28.77
N GLU A 76 41.39 13.91 29.80
CA GLU A 76 42.57 13.08 30.09
C GLU A 76 42.23 11.62 30.44
N SER A 77 40.95 11.30 30.66
CA SER A 77 40.42 9.99 31.03
C SER A 77 39.66 9.27 29.91
N GLY A 78 39.32 9.94 28.80
CA GLY A 78 38.69 9.31 27.64
C GLY A 78 37.89 10.25 26.74
N VAL A 79 37.13 9.66 25.82
CA VAL A 79 36.30 10.37 24.83
C VAL A 79 34.82 10.32 25.25
N ASP A 80 34.10 11.44 25.10
CA ASP A 80 32.64 11.43 25.22
C ASP A 80 32.00 10.79 23.98
N ILE A 81 31.19 9.75 24.17
CA ILE A 81 30.48 9.02 23.11
C ILE A 81 28.99 9.29 23.25
N ALA A 82 28.43 10.08 22.34
CA ALA A 82 27.01 10.38 22.24
C ALA A 82 26.31 9.36 21.32
N GLY A 83 25.09 8.95 21.68
CA GLY A 83 24.25 8.06 20.88
C GLY A 83 22.89 8.67 20.62
N PHE A 84 22.43 8.57 19.37
CA PHE A 84 21.17 9.14 18.89
C PHE A 84 20.36 8.08 18.16
N ARG A 85 19.31 7.54 18.80
CA ARG A 85 18.43 6.51 18.27
C ARG A 85 17.26 7.12 17.51
N PHE A 86 17.01 6.60 16.31
CA PHE A 86 15.88 6.97 15.47
C PHE A 86 15.05 5.72 15.18
N SER A 87 13.86 5.65 15.75
CA SER A 87 12.92 4.55 15.57
C SER A 87 12.06 4.70 14.29
N ASN A 88 11.45 3.59 13.86
CA ASN A 88 10.56 3.53 12.70
C ASN A 88 11.24 4.01 11.40
N ILE A 89 12.41 3.46 11.06
CA ILE A 89 13.11 3.76 9.81
C ILE A 89 12.49 2.95 8.68
N THR A 90 11.54 3.56 7.97
CA THR A 90 10.74 2.88 6.92
C THR A 90 11.49 2.68 5.59
N ILE A 91 12.81 2.50 5.65
CA ILE A 91 13.67 2.29 4.49
C ILE A 91 13.82 0.77 4.27
N PRO A 92 13.46 0.24 3.09
CA PRO A 92 13.61 -1.18 2.80
C PRO A 92 15.08 -1.58 2.69
N ARG A 93 15.36 -2.84 3.00
CA ARG A 93 16.68 -3.45 2.78
C ARG A 93 17.09 -3.28 1.32
N GLY A 94 18.35 -2.90 1.07
CA GLY A 94 18.86 -2.67 -0.29
C GLY A 94 18.40 -1.38 -0.97
N ALA A 95 17.74 -0.45 -0.26
CA ALA A 95 17.42 0.88 -0.79
C ALA A 95 18.68 1.64 -1.22
N ARG A 96 18.63 2.37 -2.34
CA ARG A 96 19.71 3.26 -2.76
C ARG A 96 19.59 4.57 -1.98
N ILE A 97 20.34 4.70 -0.90
CA ILE A 97 20.47 5.97 -0.18
C ILE A 97 21.10 7.02 -1.09
N LEU A 98 20.47 8.21 -1.12
CA LEU A 98 20.88 9.37 -1.92
C LEU A 98 21.42 10.52 -1.06
N GLY A 99 21.00 10.61 0.20
CA GLY A 99 21.50 11.59 1.16
C GLY A 99 21.16 11.20 2.60
N VAL A 100 22.07 11.44 3.54
CA VAL A 100 21.83 11.27 4.99
C VAL A 100 22.29 12.52 5.72
N GLU A 101 21.36 13.37 6.11
CA GLU A 101 21.63 14.54 6.95
C GLU A 101 21.35 14.25 8.42
N PHE A 102 22.30 14.59 9.29
CA PHE A 102 22.09 14.62 10.74
C PHE A 102 22.25 16.04 11.27
N SER A 103 21.28 16.53 12.05
CA SER A 103 21.29 17.90 12.58
C SER A 103 20.92 18.00 14.05
N LEU A 104 21.60 18.94 14.73
CA LEU A 104 21.42 19.27 16.15
C LEU A 104 21.17 20.76 16.35
N VAL A 105 20.55 21.13 17.47
CA VAL A 105 20.37 22.53 17.88
C VAL A 105 21.43 22.92 18.89
N LYS A 106 22.15 24.01 18.64
CA LYS A 106 23.24 24.47 19.52
C LYS A 106 22.71 24.94 20.88
N ALA A 107 23.36 24.53 21.97
CA ALA A 107 22.97 24.90 23.33
C ALA A 107 23.45 26.32 23.72
N GLY A 108 24.75 26.58 23.61
CA GLY A 108 25.38 27.90 23.82
C GLY A 108 26.15 28.42 22.60
N GLY A 109 26.41 29.73 22.52
CA GLY A 109 27.18 30.33 21.43
C GLY A 109 28.68 30.38 21.71
N GLU A 110 29.51 30.06 20.71
CA GLU A 110 30.97 29.95 20.82
C GLU A 110 31.64 29.97 19.43
N THR A 111 32.97 30.03 19.36
CA THR A 111 33.76 29.96 18.11
C THR A 111 34.73 28.78 18.09
N THR A 112 34.56 27.83 19.01
CA THR A 112 35.37 26.63 19.14
C THR A 112 35.20 25.74 17.91
N PRO A 113 36.28 25.29 17.25
CA PRO A 113 36.18 24.27 16.21
C PRO A 113 35.62 22.95 16.76
N LEU A 114 34.89 22.22 15.93
CA LEU A 114 34.36 20.89 16.23
C LEU A 114 34.98 19.87 15.28
N THR A 115 35.56 18.81 15.85
CA THR A 115 35.99 17.63 15.11
C THR A 115 35.36 16.39 15.75
N VAL A 116 34.59 15.62 14.97
CA VAL A 116 33.93 14.38 15.43
C VAL A 116 33.90 13.32 14.36
N ASP A 117 33.89 12.06 14.79
CA ASP A 117 33.49 10.90 14.01
C ASP A 117 32.02 10.59 14.26
N LEU A 118 31.29 10.25 13.18
CA LEU A 118 29.91 9.80 13.22
C LEU A 118 29.79 8.45 12.49
N ALA A 119 29.21 7.45 13.15
CA ALA A 119 28.97 6.12 12.58
C ALA A 119 27.65 5.56 13.13
N PHE A 120 26.88 4.84 12.33
CA PHE A 120 25.73 4.10 12.83
C PHE A 120 26.18 2.88 13.65
N GLU A 121 25.31 2.40 14.55
CA GLU A 121 25.43 1.13 15.24
C GLU A 121 25.24 -0.04 14.24
N ALA A 122 26.14 -1.02 14.27
CA ALA A 122 26.13 -2.21 13.43
C ALA A 122 25.11 -3.26 13.91
N ALA A 123 23.84 -2.87 14.05
CA ALA A 123 22.74 -3.71 14.53
C ALA A 123 21.59 -3.83 13.52
N ASP A 124 20.85 -4.94 13.59
CA ASP A 124 19.71 -5.18 12.70
C ASP A 124 18.50 -4.31 13.11
N ASN A 125 18.30 -4.10 14.41
CA ASN A 125 17.30 -3.22 14.99
C ASN A 125 17.83 -2.68 16.33
N ALA A 126 18.26 -1.42 16.37
CA ALA A 126 18.91 -0.87 17.56
C ALA A 126 17.96 -0.84 18.78
N ALA A 127 18.43 -1.30 19.94
CA ALA A 127 17.69 -1.20 21.20
C ALA A 127 17.72 0.23 21.77
N PRO A 128 16.75 0.66 22.59
CA PRO A 128 16.88 1.88 23.41
C PRO A 128 18.11 1.80 24.32
N PHE A 129 18.69 2.93 24.70
CA PHE A 129 19.90 2.96 25.52
C PHE A 129 19.63 2.53 26.97
N ALA A 130 20.59 1.82 27.57
CA ALA A 130 20.56 1.41 28.97
C ALA A 130 21.97 1.45 29.57
N ALA A 131 22.09 1.44 30.91
CA ALA A 131 23.40 1.55 31.57
C ALA A 131 24.37 0.38 31.29
N ALA A 132 23.84 -0.78 30.86
CA ALA A 132 24.65 -1.93 30.43
C ALA A 132 24.82 -2.02 28.90
N ASP A 133 24.22 -1.10 28.14
CA ASP A 133 24.20 -1.03 26.68
C ASP A 133 24.14 0.46 26.26
N GLY A 134 25.18 1.19 26.68
CA GLY A 134 25.36 2.61 26.38
C GLY A 134 25.97 2.83 24.98
N PRO A 135 26.09 4.10 24.54
CA PRO A 135 26.75 4.44 23.27
C PRO A 135 28.16 3.85 23.09
N ASP A 136 28.91 3.69 24.18
CA ASP A 136 30.26 3.12 24.24
C ASP A 136 30.31 1.58 24.09
N ALA A 137 29.24 0.89 24.48
CA ALA A 137 29.13 -0.56 24.39
C ALA A 137 28.71 -1.04 22.98
N ARG A 138 28.27 -0.11 22.12
CA ARG A 138 27.63 -0.41 20.83
C ARG A 138 28.66 -0.46 19.71
N PRO A 139 28.73 -1.56 18.93
CA PRO A 139 29.69 -1.66 17.84
C PRO A 139 29.31 -0.69 16.71
N PRO A 140 30.19 0.24 16.30
CA PRO A 140 29.95 1.08 15.13
C PRO A 140 30.09 0.29 13.83
N THR A 141 29.54 0.83 12.74
CA THR A 141 29.87 0.42 11.37
C THR A 141 31.34 0.70 11.04
N THR A 142 31.88 -0.02 10.06
CA THR A 142 33.27 0.13 9.61
C THR A 142 33.46 1.47 8.90
N ALA A 143 32.50 1.87 8.06
CA ALA A 143 32.39 3.20 7.50
C ALA A 143 31.91 4.20 8.56
N PHE A 144 32.57 5.36 8.59
CA PHE A 144 32.24 6.50 9.44
C PHE A 144 32.48 7.80 8.68
N ALA A 145 31.87 8.89 9.15
CA ALA A 145 32.09 10.25 8.67
C ALA A 145 32.96 11.02 9.65
N ARG A 146 34.07 11.61 9.20
CA ARG A 146 34.76 12.65 9.99
C ARG A 146 34.23 14.03 9.59
N VAL A 147 33.74 14.78 10.57
CA VAL A 147 33.20 16.13 10.41
C VAL A 147 34.12 17.11 11.11
N GLU A 148 34.63 18.09 10.35
CA GLU A 148 35.46 19.19 10.83
C GLU A 148 34.77 20.52 10.54
N ARG A 149 34.59 21.36 11.57
CA ARG A 149 33.76 22.57 11.50
C ARG A 149 34.37 23.73 12.27
N ALA A 150 34.49 24.88 11.62
CA ALA A 150 35.00 26.13 12.20
C ALA A 150 33.93 27.23 12.14
N ASP A 151 32.70 26.91 12.57
CA ASP A 151 31.58 27.85 12.58
C ASP A 151 31.67 28.86 13.73
N THR A 152 31.09 30.05 13.50
CA THR A 152 30.57 30.87 14.60
C THR A 152 29.24 30.26 15.05
N TRP A 153 29.24 29.58 16.19
CA TRP A 153 28.07 28.90 16.72
C TRP A 153 27.11 29.89 17.38
N VAL A 154 25.84 29.86 16.95
CA VAL A 154 24.76 30.69 17.50
C VAL A 154 23.82 29.83 18.34
N ALA A 155 23.61 30.20 19.60
CA ALA A 155 22.71 29.49 20.50
C ALA A 155 21.29 29.38 19.92
N GLY A 156 20.66 28.20 20.04
CA GLY A 156 19.30 27.95 19.53
C GLY A 156 19.20 27.74 18.02
N ARG A 157 20.27 27.93 17.24
CA ARG A 157 20.29 27.61 15.80
C ARG A 157 20.51 26.12 15.56
N ARG A 158 19.82 25.56 14.55
CA ARG A 158 20.04 24.19 14.04
C ARG A 158 21.21 24.18 13.07
N TYR A 159 22.11 23.21 13.22
CA TYR A 159 23.25 22.97 12.35
C TYR A 159 23.17 21.51 11.85
N THR A 160 23.23 21.32 10.54
CA THR A 160 23.51 20.01 9.92
C THR A 160 25.00 19.73 10.16
N LEU A 161 25.32 18.62 10.83
CA LEU A 161 26.69 18.23 11.18
C LEU A 161 27.28 17.30 10.12
N ALA A 162 26.55 16.25 9.76
CA ALA A 162 26.83 15.43 8.59
C ALA A 162 25.87 15.82 7.46
N ASP A 163 26.42 16.14 6.29
CA ASP A 163 25.66 16.41 5.06
C ASP A 163 25.30 15.12 4.31
N ASP A 164 24.48 15.28 3.27
CA ASP A 164 24.06 14.29 2.27
C ASP A 164 24.98 13.09 2.11
N SER A 165 26.27 13.34 1.86
CA SER A 165 27.22 12.33 1.41
C SER A 165 27.91 11.60 2.56
N ALA A 166 28.09 12.27 3.68
CA ALA A 166 29.03 11.89 4.73
C ALA A 166 28.68 10.52 5.36
N LEU A 167 27.40 10.31 5.67
CA LEU A 167 26.92 9.11 6.38
C LEU A 167 26.40 7.99 5.45
N LEU A 168 26.56 8.11 4.13
CA LEU A 168 26.04 7.13 3.16
C LEU A 168 26.58 5.72 3.40
N GLY A 169 27.91 5.54 3.42
CA GLY A 169 28.54 4.23 3.58
C GLY A 169 28.17 3.56 4.91
N SER A 170 28.14 4.35 5.98
CA SER A 170 27.73 3.91 7.31
C SER A 170 26.27 3.44 7.34
N LEU A 171 25.33 4.21 6.77
CA LEU A 171 23.92 3.76 6.71
C LEU A 171 23.74 2.51 5.84
N TYR A 172 24.48 2.39 4.74
CA TYR A 172 24.45 1.20 3.88
C TYR A 172 24.87 -0.07 4.63
N GLU A 173 25.86 0.00 5.52
CA GLU A 173 26.25 -1.15 6.35
C GLU A 173 25.13 -1.63 7.27
N VAL A 174 24.22 -0.74 7.70
CA VAL A 174 23.07 -1.08 8.55
C VAL A 174 21.88 -1.58 7.73
N ILE A 175 21.46 -0.82 6.71
CA ILE A 175 20.23 -1.16 5.95
C ILE A 175 20.39 -2.41 5.07
N ASN A 176 21.61 -2.93 4.86
CA ASN A 176 21.86 -4.14 4.07
C ASN A 176 21.98 -5.41 4.92
N ARG A 177 21.98 -5.31 6.26
CA ARG A 177 22.13 -6.44 7.20
C ARG A 177 21.02 -7.47 7.06
N ALA A 178 21.31 -8.71 7.43
CA ALA A 178 20.43 -9.85 7.18
C ALA A 178 19.02 -9.69 7.81
N GLY A 179 18.94 -9.28 9.08
CA GLY A 179 17.68 -9.00 9.77
C GLY A 179 17.20 -7.55 9.69
N TRP A 180 17.79 -6.70 8.84
CA TRP A 180 17.26 -5.35 8.62
C TRP A 180 15.88 -5.42 7.96
N ASN A 181 14.89 -4.85 8.63
CA ASN A 181 13.51 -4.74 8.18
C ASN A 181 13.06 -3.27 8.22
N ALA A 182 12.24 -2.86 7.25
CA ALA A 182 11.69 -1.50 7.23
C ALA A 182 10.79 -1.29 8.46
N GLY A 183 11.08 -0.26 9.26
CA GLY A 183 10.46 -0.02 10.56
C GLY A 183 11.41 -0.25 11.75
N ASN A 184 12.54 -0.94 11.54
CA ASN A 184 13.59 -1.07 12.55
C ASN A 184 14.18 0.30 12.93
N ALA A 185 14.83 0.37 14.08
CA ALA A 185 15.55 1.55 14.55
C ALA A 185 17.03 1.51 14.14
N VAL A 186 17.60 2.69 13.90
CA VAL A 186 19.05 2.91 13.81
C VAL A 186 19.52 3.74 15.00
N VAL A 187 20.80 3.63 15.34
CA VAL A 187 21.49 4.53 16.27
C VAL A 187 22.66 5.15 15.55
N LEU A 188 22.82 6.47 15.67
CA LEU A 188 24.01 7.20 15.24
C LEU A 188 24.87 7.48 16.47
N LEU A 189 26.08 6.92 16.48
CA LEU A 189 27.13 7.15 17.46
C LEU A 189 27.98 8.34 17.00
N VAL A 190 28.33 9.23 17.93
CA VAL A 190 29.14 10.43 17.66
C VAL A 190 30.18 10.60 18.77
N GLN A 191 31.46 10.69 18.40
CA GLN A 191 32.58 10.78 19.34
C GLN A 191 33.70 11.66 18.79
N ALA A 192 34.63 12.12 19.63
CA ALA A 192 35.86 12.75 19.14
C ALA A 192 36.80 11.68 18.51
N PRO A 193 37.56 11.99 17.44
CA PRO A 193 38.53 11.04 16.91
C PRO A 193 39.70 10.82 17.88
N ASN A 194 40.35 9.65 17.78
CA ASN A 194 41.52 9.32 18.56
C ASN A 194 42.62 10.38 18.40
N GLY A 195 43.07 10.97 19.52
CA GLY A 195 44.08 12.03 19.53
C GLY A 195 43.53 13.44 19.27
N ALA A 196 42.21 13.65 19.30
CA ALA A 196 41.62 14.99 19.32
C ALA A 196 42.08 15.81 20.54
N ASN A 197 42.16 17.13 20.37
CA ASN A 197 42.33 18.05 21.49
C ASN A 197 41.07 18.09 22.37
N ALA A 198 41.23 18.45 23.64
CA ALA A 198 40.16 18.53 24.64
C ALA A 198 39.20 19.72 24.44
N THR A 199 38.61 19.84 23.25
CA THR A 199 37.76 20.97 22.83
C THR A 199 36.48 20.45 22.20
N GLY A 200 35.35 20.60 22.89
CA GLY A 200 34.05 20.21 22.39
C GLY A 200 33.02 21.34 22.46
N VAL A 201 31.97 21.24 21.64
CA VAL A 201 30.90 22.24 21.55
C VAL A 201 29.55 21.64 21.93
N THR A 202 28.71 22.44 22.58
CA THR A 202 27.49 21.95 23.24
C THR A 202 26.23 22.00 22.37
N PHE A 203 25.51 20.88 22.29
CA PHE A 203 24.23 20.73 21.56
C PHE A 203 23.11 20.24 22.48
N ARG A 204 21.85 20.47 22.07
CA ARG A 204 20.64 20.04 22.77
C ARG A 204 20.28 18.60 22.41
N MET A 205 19.91 17.83 23.44
CA MET A 205 19.34 16.48 23.35
C MET A 205 17.80 16.53 23.38
N SER A 206 17.13 15.38 23.32
CA SER A 206 15.68 15.28 23.26
C SER A 206 14.98 15.85 24.51
N ASP A 207 15.55 15.64 25.71
CA ASP A 207 15.03 16.13 27.00
C ASP A 207 15.11 17.66 27.18
N ALA A 208 15.77 18.38 26.27
CA ALA A 208 15.78 19.84 26.29
C ALA A 208 14.43 20.44 25.85
N ALA A 209 13.88 19.93 24.74
CA ALA A 209 12.55 20.23 24.20
C ALA A 209 12.31 19.49 22.88
N ARG A 210 11.08 19.02 22.64
CA ARG A 210 10.66 18.37 21.38
C ARG A 210 10.99 19.17 20.10
N ARG A 211 10.96 20.50 20.16
CA ARG A 211 11.29 21.37 19.01
C ARG A 211 12.80 21.45 18.72
N THR A 212 13.65 21.13 19.70
CA THR A 212 15.11 21.18 19.57
C THR A 212 15.78 19.82 19.48
N ALA A 213 14.99 18.74 19.50
CA ALA A 213 15.49 17.37 19.48
C ALA A 213 16.40 17.08 18.26
N PRO A 214 17.33 16.12 18.39
CA PRO A 214 18.13 15.61 17.27
C PRO A 214 17.24 15.17 16.11
N GLN A 215 17.71 15.40 14.87
CA GLN A 215 16.96 15.08 13.66
C GLN A 215 17.85 14.38 12.63
N LEU A 216 17.30 13.32 12.06
CA LEU A 216 17.85 12.55 10.95
C LEU A 216 16.93 12.72 9.74
N VAL A 217 17.49 13.10 8.60
CA VAL A 217 16.79 13.16 7.31
C VAL A 217 17.50 12.24 6.34
N ILE A 218 16.79 11.25 5.80
CA ILE A 218 17.34 10.32 4.83
C ILE A 218 16.60 10.48 3.51
N ARG A 219 17.31 11.00 2.50
CA ARG A 219 16.91 10.88 1.10
C ARG A 219 17.37 9.53 0.58
N TRP A 220 16.47 8.78 -0.02
CA TRP A 220 16.77 7.51 -0.65
C TRP A 220 15.93 7.37 -1.91
N ALA A 221 16.52 6.82 -2.95
CA ALA A 221 15.74 6.30 -4.05
C ALA A 221 15.52 4.82 -3.88
N PHE A 222 14.33 4.37 -4.26
CA PHE A 222 14.21 3.01 -4.73
C PHE A 222 14.69 2.99 -6.19
N THR A 223 15.91 2.51 -6.42
CA THR A 223 16.31 2.03 -7.75
C THR A 223 15.95 0.56 -7.78
N THR A 224 14.96 0.17 -8.58
CA THR A 224 14.65 -1.24 -8.80
C THR A 224 15.69 -1.82 -9.75
N THR A 225 16.87 -2.09 -9.21
CA THR A 225 17.90 -2.84 -9.92
C THR A 225 17.38 -4.25 -10.10
N ILE A 226 17.01 -4.58 -11.33
CA ILE A 226 16.78 -5.94 -11.79
C ILE A 226 18.00 -6.80 -11.43
N ILE A 227 17.85 -7.69 -10.45
CA ILE A 227 18.71 -8.86 -10.33
C ILE A 227 18.18 -9.83 -11.38
N PRO A 228 18.89 -10.07 -12.50
CA PRO A 228 18.52 -11.19 -13.36
C PRO A 228 18.66 -12.47 -12.54
N PRO A 229 17.76 -13.46 -12.69
CA PRO A 229 17.97 -14.77 -12.11
C PRO A 229 19.36 -15.29 -12.51
N GLY A 230 20.13 -15.79 -11.55
CA GLY A 230 21.33 -16.55 -11.83
C GLY A 230 20.94 -17.88 -12.46
N GLY A 231 20.72 -17.87 -13.77
CA GLY A 231 20.18 -18.99 -14.54
C GLY A 231 19.62 -18.48 -15.87
N GLU A 232 20.10 -19.03 -16.97
CA GLU A 232 19.82 -18.58 -18.33
C GLU A 232 18.32 -18.67 -18.69
N THR A 233 17.59 -17.56 -18.58
CA THR A 233 16.28 -17.38 -19.23
C THR A 233 16.05 -15.91 -19.62
N PRO A 234 15.52 -15.61 -20.82
CA PRO A 234 15.22 -14.24 -21.22
C PRO A 234 14.15 -13.61 -20.31
N ALA A 235 14.30 -12.33 -19.99
CA ALA A 235 13.21 -11.57 -19.38
C ALA A 235 12.02 -11.50 -20.38
N PRO A 236 10.77 -11.72 -19.95
CA PRO A 236 9.64 -11.73 -20.86
C PRO A 236 9.36 -10.34 -21.47
N GLU A 237 9.34 -10.29 -22.80
CA GLU A 237 8.88 -9.13 -23.58
C GLU A 237 7.35 -8.94 -23.44
N PRO A 238 6.83 -7.70 -23.64
CA PRO A 238 7.57 -6.46 -23.91
C PRO A 238 8.10 -5.78 -22.63
N PRO A 239 9.07 -4.85 -22.74
CA PRO A 239 9.45 -3.98 -21.63
C PRO A 239 8.31 -3.02 -21.28
N PRO A 240 8.11 -2.68 -19.99
CA PRO A 240 7.08 -1.72 -19.60
C PRO A 240 7.42 -0.30 -20.07
N VAL A 241 6.39 0.45 -20.47
CA VAL A 241 6.50 1.83 -20.95
C VAL A 241 5.51 2.71 -20.19
N ALA A 242 5.96 3.88 -19.73
CA ALA A 242 5.11 4.81 -19.00
C ALA A 242 3.91 5.27 -19.84
N GLY A 243 2.71 5.29 -19.25
CA GLY A 243 1.46 5.63 -19.94
C GLY A 243 0.94 4.58 -20.93
N GLN A 244 1.58 3.41 -21.03
CA GLN A 244 1.11 2.25 -21.80
C GLN A 244 0.65 1.13 -20.85
N PRO A 245 -0.11 0.13 -21.33
CA PRO A 245 -0.44 -1.05 -20.54
C PRO A 245 0.80 -1.75 -19.97
N CYS A 246 0.75 -2.15 -18.70
CA CYS A 246 1.83 -2.91 -18.07
C CYS A 246 1.91 -4.34 -18.67
N PRO A 247 3.13 -4.87 -18.91
CA PRO A 247 3.34 -6.30 -19.18
C PRO A 247 2.89 -7.15 -17.99
N ALA A 248 2.43 -8.38 -18.25
CA ALA A 248 1.93 -9.30 -17.22
C ALA A 248 2.93 -9.49 -16.05
N TRP A 249 4.22 -9.66 -16.32
CA TRP A 249 5.22 -9.84 -15.25
C TRP A 249 5.34 -8.65 -14.27
N VAL A 250 4.96 -7.44 -14.70
CA VAL A 250 4.92 -6.24 -13.83
C VAL A 250 3.71 -6.27 -12.91
N HIS A 251 2.61 -6.85 -13.37
CA HIS A 251 1.38 -7.07 -12.63
C HIS A 251 1.54 -8.24 -11.64
N ASP A 252 2.08 -9.36 -12.12
CA ASP A 252 2.20 -10.62 -11.38
C ASP A 252 3.24 -10.58 -10.24
N ARG A 253 3.99 -9.48 -10.11
CA ARG A 253 4.88 -9.21 -8.97
C ARG A 253 4.13 -8.78 -7.71
N TYR A 254 2.86 -8.36 -7.84
CA TYR A 254 2.04 -7.90 -6.73
C TYR A 254 1.41 -9.08 -6.00
N VAL A 255 2.24 -9.74 -5.19
CA VAL A 255 1.84 -10.89 -4.40
C VAL A 255 2.12 -10.70 -2.91
N ALA A 256 1.28 -11.31 -2.08
CA ALA A 256 1.45 -11.47 -0.65
C ALA A 256 1.46 -12.96 -0.28
N ARG A 257 2.09 -13.31 0.85
CA ARG A 257 2.14 -14.70 1.31
C ARG A 257 0.97 -15.00 2.26
N GLY A 258 0.19 -16.03 1.94
CA GLY A 258 -0.92 -16.49 2.79
C GLY A 258 -0.45 -17.22 4.05
N PRO A 259 -1.34 -17.47 5.03
CA PRO A 259 -1.05 -18.27 6.23
C PRO A 259 -0.61 -19.71 5.93
N ASP A 260 -1.08 -20.26 4.81
CA ASP A 260 -0.71 -21.56 4.25
C ASP A 260 0.71 -21.58 3.61
N GLY A 261 1.33 -20.40 3.48
CA GLY A 261 2.62 -20.22 2.84
C GLY A 261 2.56 -20.05 1.31
N ALA A 262 1.40 -20.12 0.66
CA ALA A 262 1.27 -19.87 -0.77
C ALA A 262 1.39 -18.37 -1.10
N LEU A 263 1.52 -18.04 -2.39
CA LEU A 263 1.52 -16.67 -2.88
C LEU A 263 0.17 -16.37 -3.53
N TYR A 264 -0.49 -15.32 -3.04
CA TYR A 264 -1.74 -14.78 -3.57
C TYR A 264 -1.48 -13.43 -4.20
N ALA A 265 -2.29 -13.06 -5.20
CA ALA A 265 -2.30 -11.69 -5.68
C ALA A 265 -2.67 -10.73 -4.53
N THR A 266 -2.23 -9.48 -4.61
CA THR A 266 -2.56 -8.46 -3.62
C THR A 266 -2.71 -7.10 -4.28
N TRP A 267 -3.07 -6.09 -3.47
CA TRP A 267 -3.34 -4.75 -3.97
C TRP A 267 -2.15 -4.13 -4.71
N HIS A 268 -2.44 -3.54 -5.87
CA HIS A 268 -1.55 -2.63 -6.58
C HIS A 268 -2.28 -1.31 -6.90
N PRO A 269 -1.55 -0.18 -7.03
CA PRO A 269 -2.13 1.04 -7.58
C PRO A 269 -2.54 0.82 -9.05
N ALA A 270 -3.42 1.67 -9.61
CA ALA A 270 -3.84 1.58 -11.02
C ALA A 270 -2.71 1.87 -12.04
N VAL A 271 -1.69 2.60 -11.59
CA VAL A 271 -0.46 2.92 -12.35
C VAL A 271 0.72 2.38 -11.57
N ASP A 272 1.58 1.60 -12.21
CA ASP A 272 2.76 1.04 -11.58
C ASP A 272 3.71 2.17 -11.12
N PRO A 273 4.07 2.25 -9.81
CA PRO A 273 4.83 3.38 -9.27
C PRO A 273 6.32 3.32 -9.62
N LEU A 274 6.79 2.22 -10.22
CA LEU A 274 8.16 2.05 -10.71
C LEU A 274 8.25 2.37 -12.20
N PHE A 275 7.37 1.80 -13.02
CA PHE A 275 7.46 1.92 -14.47
C PHE A 275 6.55 2.98 -15.09
N GLY A 276 5.56 3.50 -14.34
CA GLY A 276 4.56 4.44 -14.84
C GLY A 276 3.61 3.85 -15.88
N CYS A 277 3.70 2.55 -16.16
CA CYS A 277 2.73 1.84 -17.00
C CYS A 277 1.41 1.68 -16.25
N THR A 278 0.32 1.48 -16.98
CA THR A 278 -1.03 1.39 -16.42
C THR A 278 -1.48 -0.08 -16.38
N PHE A 279 -2.05 -0.54 -15.26
CA PHE A 279 -2.66 -1.87 -15.23
C PHE A 279 -4.03 -1.92 -15.91
N GLY A 280 -4.55 -0.75 -16.31
CA GLY A 280 -5.84 -0.61 -16.97
C GLY A 280 -7.03 -0.84 -16.04
N HIS A 281 -6.83 -1.08 -14.74
CA HIS A 281 -7.85 -1.33 -13.72
C HIS A 281 -7.39 -0.83 -12.32
N GLU A 282 -8.27 -0.91 -11.31
CA GLU A 282 -8.03 -0.43 -9.94
C GLU A 282 -8.54 -1.40 -8.86
N HIS A 283 -8.06 -1.23 -7.62
CA HIS A 283 -8.40 -2.06 -6.45
C HIS A 283 -8.90 -1.27 -5.24
N GLY A 284 -9.43 -0.05 -5.44
CA GLY A 284 -9.81 0.82 -4.33
C GLY A 284 -8.64 1.28 -3.47
N ASP A 285 -8.87 1.37 -2.16
CA ASP A 285 -7.95 1.96 -1.19
C ASP A 285 -6.64 1.18 -1.04
N ASN A 286 -5.52 1.90 -0.85
CA ASN A 286 -4.26 1.26 -0.50
C ASN A 286 -4.35 0.63 0.91
N PRO A 287 -4.18 -0.71 1.07
CA PRO A 287 -4.26 -1.37 2.38
C PRO A 287 -3.03 -1.08 3.26
N ARG A 288 -1.91 -0.63 2.68
CA ARG A 288 -0.64 -0.48 3.40
C ARG A 288 -0.77 0.45 4.62
N GLY A 289 -0.46 -0.10 5.79
CA GLY A 289 -0.51 0.64 7.06
C GLY A 289 -1.91 0.93 7.58
N ALA A 290 -2.96 0.26 7.10
CA ALA A 290 -4.29 0.34 7.70
C ALA A 290 -4.24 -0.19 9.15
N PRO A 291 -4.69 0.59 10.17
CA PRO A 291 -4.69 0.13 11.56
C PRO A 291 -5.51 -1.16 11.76
N ALA A 292 -6.60 -1.30 10.99
CA ALA A 292 -7.49 -2.46 11.00
C ALA A 292 -6.76 -3.78 10.71
N LEU A 293 -5.74 -3.79 9.85
CA LEU A 293 -5.00 -5.00 9.48
C LEU A 293 -4.17 -5.57 10.65
N ARG A 294 -3.77 -4.72 11.61
CA ARG A 294 -2.89 -5.09 12.73
C ARG A 294 -1.60 -5.82 12.29
N GLY A 295 -1.08 -5.46 11.11
CA GLY A 295 0.13 -6.03 10.51
C GLY A 295 -0.11 -7.17 9.51
N ARG A 296 -1.37 -7.60 9.30
CA ARG A 296 -1.74 -8.58 8.26
C ARG A 296 -1.63 -8.00 6.85
N THR A 297 -1.52 -8.89 5.86
CA THR A 297 -1.51 -8.56 4.43
C THR A 297 -2.84 -8.96 3.80
N VAL A 298 -3.34 -8.11 2.90
CA VAL A 298 -4.51 -8.41 2.05
C VAL A 298 -4.18 -9.53 1.05
N LEU A 299 -5.09 -10.48 0.90
CA LEU A 299 -4.92 -11.67 0.04
C LEU A 299 -6.08 -11.80 -0.96
N PHE A 300 -5.83 -11.47 -2.22
CA PHE A 300 -6.84 -11.62 -3.27
C PHE A 300 -6.96 -13.10 -3.66
N GLY A 301 -8.18 -13.64 -3.54
CA GLY A 301 -8.53 -14.99 -3.97
C GLY A 301 -8.23 -16.10 -2.96
N TYR A 302 -7.96 -15.78 -1.69
CA TYR A 302 -7.55 -16.77 -0.69
C TYR A 302 -8.67 -17.78 -0.38
N ALA A 303 -9.87 -17.30 -0.06
CA ALA A 303 -11.00 -18.16 0.30
C ALA A 303 -11.58 -18.89 -0.91
N SER A 304 -11.64 -18.22 -2.07
CA SER A 304 -12.08 -18.82 -3.34
C SER A 304 -11.15 -19.94 -3.81
N THR A 305 -9.82 -19.75 -3.74
CA THR A 305 -8.83 -20.79 -4.07
C THR A 305 -9.00 -22.04 -3.20
N LEU A 306 -9.17 -21.87 -1.89
CA LEU A 306 -9.42 -22.98 -0.97
C LEU A 306 -10.77 -23.66 -1.19
N ALA A 307 -11.79 -22.93 -1.66
CA ALA A 307 -13.06 -23.48 -2.11
C ALA A 307 -13.01 -24.11 -3.53
N GLY A 308 -11.84 -24.13 -4.18
CA GLY A 308 -11.64 -24.79 -5.47
C GLY A 308 -12.08 -24.00 -6.71
N PHE A 309 -12.25 -22.68 -6.62
CA PHE A 309 -12.50 -21.82 -7.78
C PHE A 309 -11.63 -20.56 -7.78
N ASN A 310 -11.49 -19.91 -8.93
CA ASN A 310 -10.68 -18.70 -9.08
C ASN A 310 -11.55 -17.54 -9.53
N GLU A 311 -11.45 -16.41 -8.82
CA GLU A 311 -12.09 -15.16 -9.24
C GLU A 311 -11.10 -14.24 -9.98
N PRO A 312 -11.53 -13.47 -11.00
CA PRO A 312 -10.64 -12.58 -11.74
C PRO A 312 -10.01 -11.51 -10.84
N HIS A 313 -8.68 -11.41 -10.85
CA HIS A 313 -7.91 -10.42 -10.07
C HIS A 313 -8.48 -9.00 -10.15
N THR A 314 -8.88 -8.56 -11.35
CA THR A 314 -9.40 -7.20 -11.58
C THR A 314 -10.64 -6.88 -10.75
N GLY A 315 -11.40 -7.88 -10.27
CA GLY A 315 -12.59 -7.68 -9.45
C GLY A 315 -12.32 -7.35 -7.98
N PHE A 316 -11.13 -7.62 -7.42
CA PHE A 316 -10.89 -7.35 -5.99
C PHE A 316 -10.85 -5.85 -5.68
N LYS A 317 -11.59 -5.40 -4.66
CA LYS A 317 -11.70 -3.99 -4.23
C LYS A 317 -11.49 -3.87 -2.73
N VAL A 318 -10.58 -2.99 -2.32
CA VAL A 318 -10.27 -2.66 -0.94
C VAL A 318 -11.03 -1.39 -0.53
N PHE A 319 -11.71 -1.47 0.61
CA PHE A 319 -12.50 -0.39 1.21
C PHE A 319 -11.98 -0.11 2.63
N ARG A 320 -11.39 1.06 2.85
CA ARG A 320 -10.65 1.42 4.08
C ARG A 320 -11.23 2.66 4.76
N TRP A 321 -11.39 2.58 6.08
CA TRP A 321 -11.76 3.67 6.97
C TRP A 321 -11.01 3.57 8.31
N ASP A 322 -9.95 4.38 8.48
CA ASP A 322 -9.00 4.23 9.60
C ASP A 322 -9.46 4.80 10.95
N ASP A 323 -10.33 5.80 10.92
CA ASP A 323 -10.95 6.42 12.09
C ASP A 323 -12.42 6.66 11.77
N VAL A 324 -13.27 5.69 12.11
CA VAL A 324 -14.70 5.76 11.86
C VAL A 324 -15.32 6.85 12.72
N ARG A 325 -16.11 7.73 12.09
CA ARG A 325 -16.82 8.86 12.72
C ARG A 325 -18.19 8.98 12.07
N THR A 326 -19.25 8.68 12.83
CA THR A 326 -20.64 8.63 12.38
C THR A 326 -21.61 8.86 13.53
N ASP A 327 -22.73 9.52 13.23
CA ASP A 327 -23.86 9.70 14.15
C ASP A 327 -24.88 8.55 14.03
N GLN A 328 -24.90 7.83 12.91
CA GLN A 328 -25.82 6.71 12.62
C GLN A 328 -25.36 5.40 13.30
N GLY A 329 -24.05 5.18 13.35
CA GLY A 329 -23.44 4.00 13.96
C GLY A 329 -22.42 4.33 15.05
N PRO A 330 -22.77 5.07 16.11
CA PRO A 330 -21.79 5.62 17.05
C PRO A 330 -21.00 4.57 17.83
N SER A 331 -21.43 3.30 17.85
CA SER A 331 -20.64 2.18 18.40
C SER A 331 -19.34 1.93 17.62
N HIS A 332 -19.26 2.37 16.36
CA HIS A 332 -18.04 2.29 15.57
C HIS A 332 -17.11 3.49 15.76
N ASN A 333 -17.49 4.53 16.51
CA ASN A 333 -16.67 5.73 16.60
C ASN A 333 -15.29 5.44 17.21
N GLY A 334 -14.22 5.81 16.51
CA GLY A 334 -12.83 5.47 16.87
C GLY A 334 -12.38 4.06 16.49
N ALA A 335 -13.22 3.27 15.81
CA ALA A 335 -12.80 2.01 15.21
C ALA A 335 -12.04 2.25 13.90
N SER A 336 -11.29 1.23 13.49
CA SER A 336 -10.69 1.13 12.15
C SER A 336 -11.30 -0.07 11.42
N TYR A 337 -11.58 0.10 10.13
CA TYR A 337 -12.22 -0.89 9.26
C TYR A 337 -11.47 -1.01 7.93
N LEU A 338 -11.28 -2.24 7.48
CA LEU A 338 -10.85 -2.55 6.12
C LEU A 338 -11.59 -3.80 5.66
N ALA A 339 -12.23 -3.74 4.49
CA ALA A 339 -12.75 -4.91 3.81
C ALA A 339 -12.17 -5.02 2.41
N VAL A 340 -12.09 -6.24 1.89
CA VAL A 340 -11.78 -6.56 0.51
C VAL A 340 -12.88 -7.46 -0.01
N LEU A 341 -13.47 -7.12 -1.14
CA LEU A 341 -14.50 -7.94 -1.80
C LEU A 341 -14.13 -8.14 -3.27
N HIS A 342 -14.35 -9.32 -3.82
CA HIS A 342 -14.45 -9.48 -5.27
C HIS A 342 -15.77 -8.87 -5.76
N GLN A 343 -15.68 -7.76 -6.48
CA GLN A 343 -16.83 -7.00 -6.97
C GLN A 343 -16.58 -6.42 -8.37
N GLY A 344 -17.40 -6.85 -9.34
CA GLY A 344 -17.36 -6.40 -10.73
C GLY A 344 -18.73 -5.98 -11.25
N SER A 345 -18.74 -5.18 -12.33
CA SER A 345 -19.96 -4.66 -12.97
C SER A 345 -19.97 -4.83 -14.50
N SER A 346 -19.02 -5.58 -15.06
CA SER A 346 -18.89 -5.89 -16.49
C SER A 346 -19.19 -7.36 -16.78
N GLY A 347 -18.72 -8.28 -15.93
CA GLY A 347 -18.90 -9.72 -16.14
C GLY A 347 -20.34 -10.21 -15.96
N ALA A 348 -20.82 -11.07 -16.86
CA ALA A 348 -22.13 -11.73 -16.75
C ALA A 348 -22.23 -12.70 -15.54
N GLY A 349 -21.08 -13.21 -15.07
CA GLY A 349 -21.02 -14.17 -13.95
C GLY A 349 -21.65 -13.64 -12.65
N ARG A 350 -21.69 -12.32 -12.44
CA ARG A 350 -22.38 -11.72 -11.29
C ARG A 350 -23.89 -11.96 -11.27
N PHE A 351 -24.49 -12.39 -12.38
CA PHE A 351 -25.90 -12.79 -12.43
C PHE A 351 -26.14 -14.23 -11.96
N THR A 352 -25.10 -15.06 -11.77
CA THR A 352 -25.27 -16.50 -11.47
C THR A 352 -24.40 -17.01 -10.31
N THR A 353 -23.20 -16.47 -10.12
CA THR A 353 -22.25 -16.93 -9.09
C THR A 353 -22.65 -16.42 -7.71
N VAL A 354 -23.21 -17.26 -6.82
CA VAL A 354 -23.77 -16.82 -5.52
C VAL A 354 -22.73 -16.33 -4.51
N PHE A 355 -21.53 -16.89 -4.52
CA PHE A 355 -20.50 -16.70 -3.49
C PHE A 355 -19.30 -15.98 -4.08
N HIS A 356 -18.76 -14.97 -3.40
CA HIS A 356 -17.55 -14.22 -3.81
C HIS A 356 -16.60 -14.06 -2.64
N ASP A 357 -15.30 -13.98 -2.89
CA ASP A 357 -14.25 -13.87 -1.88
C ASP A 357 -14.33 -12.53 -1.13
N ILE A 358 -14.33 -12.61 0.21
CA ILE A 358 -14.36 -11.47 1.12
C ILE A 358 -13.34 -11.64 2.25
N GLU A 359 -12.59 -10.56 2.49
CA GLU A 359 -11.68 -10.39 3.63
C GLU A 359 -12.17 -9.20 4.45
N VAL A 360 -12.32 -9.33 5.77
CA VAL A 360 -12.78 -8.25 6.65
C VAL A 360 -11.91 -8.14 7.89
N HIS A 361 -11.41 -6.93 8.13
CA HIS A 361 -10.73 -6.53 9.35
C HIS A 361 -11.45 -5.37 10.01
N TYR A 362 -11.67 -5.49 11.31
CA TYR A 362 -12.24 -4.41 12.12
C TYR A 362 -11.60 -4.44 13.50
N TYR A 363 -11.27 -3.25 14.02
CA TYR A 363 -10.72 -3.08 15.36
C TYR A 363 -11.35 -1.85 16.02
N GLN A 364 -12.10 -2.07 17.11
CA GLN A 364 -12.69 -1.06 17.98
C GLN A 364 -12.03 -1.11 19.37
N PRO A 365 -11.10 -0.19 19.69
CA PRO A 365 -10.43 -0.17 20.98
C PRO A 365 -11.37 0.12 22.17
N ALA A 366 -12.53 0.75 21.95
CA ALA A 366 -13.43 1.17 23.04
C ALA A 366 -14.23 0.02 23.67
N ASP A 367 -14.54 -1.04 22.91
CA ASP A 367 -15.31 -2.20 23.38
C ASP A 367 -14.60 -3.55 23.15
N GLY A 368 -13.38 -3.52 22.60
CA GLY A 368 -12.54 -4.70 22.41
C GLY A 368 -12.97 -5.61 21.25
N ARG A 369 -13.90 -5.20 20.38
CA ARG A 369 -14.20 -5.94 19.15
C ARG A 369 -13.01 -5.86 18.18
N GLU A 370 -12.41 -7.01 17.90
CA GLU A 370 -11.35 -7.18 16.90
C GLU A 370 -11.67 -8.43 16.07
N VAL A 371 -11.74 -8.30 14.75
CA VAL A 371 -11.92 -9.43 13.82
C VAL A 371 -10.98 -9.31 12.65
N HIS A 372 -10.51 -10.45 12.17
CA HIS A 372 -9.79 -10.61 10.92
C HIS A 372 -10.24 -11.93 10.32
N VAL A 373 -10.99 -11.86 9.22
CA VAL A 373 -11.64 -13.03 8.63
C VAL A 373 -11.51 -13.05 7.12
N HIS A 374 -11.34 -14.25 6.55
CA HIS A 374 -11.41 -14.50 5.11
C HIS A 374 -12.44 -15.60 4.86
N MET A 375 -13.39 -15.38 3.95
CA MET A 375 -14.41 -16.36 3.60
C MET A 375 -15.05 -16.03 2.25
N LEU A 376 -16.09 -16.78 1.89
CA LEU A 376 -16.97 -16.49 0.76
C LEU A 376 -18.24 -15.79 1.23
N ALA A 377 -18.41 -14.53 0.84
CA ALA A 377 -19.63 -13.76 1.03
C ALA A 377 -20.79 -14.35 0.21
N PRO A 378 -21.94 -14.70 0.82
CA PRO A 378 -23.15 -15.07 0.10
C PRO A 378 -23.91 -13.86 -0.43
N PHE A 379 -24.38 -13.96 -1.67
CA PHE A 379 -25.39 -13.08 -2.27
C PHE A 379 -26.58 -13.94 -2.72
N GLY A 380 -27.39 -14.40 -1.77
CA GLY A 380 -28.35 -15.49 -1.94
C GLY A 380 -29.49 -15.25 -2.94
N ALA A 381 -29.75 -14.00 -3.35
CA ALA A 381 -30.73 -13.64 -4.37
C ALA A 381 -30.14 -12.68 -5.42
N LEU A 382 -30.63 -12.80 -6.66
CA LEU A 382 -30.45 -11.80 -7.72
C LEU A 382 -31.75 -11.02 -7.88
N LYS A 383 -31.66 -9.70 -7.79
CA LYS A 383 -32.76 -8.77 -8.04
C LYS A 383 -32.38 -7.84 -9.19
N ALA A 384 -33.35 -7.43 -9.99
CA ALA A 384 -33.12 -6.48 -11.08
C ALA A 384 -34.11 -5.32 -10.97
N GLY A 385 -33.59 -4.09 -10.88
CA GLY A 385 -34.38 -2.87 -10.76
C GLY A 385 -33.51 -1.69 -10.31
N CYS A 386 -34.13 -0.56 -9.97
CA CYS A 386 -33.43 0.68 -9.64
C CYS A 386 -33.22 0.85 -8.13
N GLY A 387 -32.71 -0.21 -7.50
CA GLY A 387 -32.36 -0.24 -6.07
C GLY A 387 -32.98 -1.38 -5.26
N ALA A 388 -32.38 -1.70 -4.12
CA ALA A 388 -32.86 -2.74 -3.21
C ALA A 388 -34.32 -2.57 -2.74
N ASN A 389 -34.79 -1.33 -2.66
CA ASN A 389 -36.14 -0.96 -2.23
C ASN A 389 -37.09 -0.59 -3.39
N ASP A 390 -36.72 -0.88 -4.64
CA ASP A 390 -37.58 -0.56 -5.79
C ASP A 390 -38.89 -1.37 -5.77
N PRO A 391 -40.08 -0.73 -5.69
CA PRO A 391 -41.36 -1.45 -5.68
C PRO A 391 -41.72 -2.07 -7.04
N ARG A 392 -40.87 -1.93 -8.06
CA ARG A 392 -41.07 -2.41 -9.44
C ARG A 392 -39.89 -3.27 -9.93
N LEU A 393 -39.32 -4.09 -9.05
CA LEU A 393 -38.32 -5.09 -9.47
C LEU A 393 -38.83 -5.89 -10.67
N GLU A 394 -38.00 -5.95 -11.71
CA GLU A 394 -38.25 -6.70 -12.94
C GLU A 394 -37.84 -8.17 -12.78
N LEU A 395 -36.97 -8.46 -11.78
CA LEU A 395 -36.60 -9.79 -11.34
C LEU A 395 -36.38 -9.81 -9.82
N ASP A 396 -36.83 -10.88 -9.15
CA ASP A 396 -36.42 -11.25 -7.79
C ASP A 396 -36.28 -12.78 -7.73
N LEU A 397 -35.05 -13.26 -7.88
CA LEU A 397 -34.69 -14.67 -8.05
C LEU A 397 -33.82 -15.14 -6.89
N ARG A 398 -34.36 -16.02 -6.05
CA ARG A 398 -33.57 -16.72 -5.02
C ARG A 398 -32.64 -17.73 -5.68
N GLN A 399 -31.33 -17.49 -5.59
CA GLN A 399 -30.28 -18.32 -6.19
C GLN A 399 -29.80 -19.42 -5.23
N ALA A 400 -29.84 -19.16 -3.92
CA ALA A 400 -29.45 -20.12 -2.89
C ALA A 400 -30.29 -20.01 -1.60
N ASN A 401 -30.14 -21.00 -0.71
CA ASN A 401 -30.55 -20.87 0.68
C ASN A 401 -29.43 -20.23 1.52
N ALA A 402 -29.11 -18.97 1.20
CA ALA A 402 -28.10 -18.16 1.86
C ALA A 402 -28.65 -16.73 2.04
N PRO A 403 -28.10 -15.92 2.97
CA PRO A 403 -28.54 -14.54 3.15
C PRO A 403 -27.99 -13.63 2.05
N GLY A 404 -28.36 -12.35 2.10
CA GLY A 404 -27.88 -11.34 1.15
C GLY A 404 -28.60 -11.36 -0.20
N ALA A 405 -28.31 -10.34 -1.00
CA ALA A 405 -28.81 -10.18 -2.36
C ALA A 405 -27.87 -9.30 -3.17
N ARG A 406 -27.77 -9.55 -4.48
CA ARG A 406 -27.33 -8.55 -5.46
C ARG A 406 -28.54 -7.92 -6.10
N VAL A 407 -28.52 -6.61 -6.21
CA VAL A 407 -29.52 -5.82 -6.93
C VAL A 407 -28.80 -5.14 -8.08
N VAL A 408 -29.24 -5.43 -9.30
CA VAL A 408 -28.59 -4.96 -10.53
C VAL A 408 -29.51 -3.98 -11.24
N ALA A 409 -28.96 -2.87 -11.73
CA ALA A 409 -29.70 -1.92 -12.56
C ALA A 409 -30.35 -2.60 -13.80
N THR A 410 -31.50 -2.08 -14.22
CA THR A 410 -32.14 -2.41 -15.51
C THR A 410 -32.11 -1.22 -16.45
N ALA A 411 -32.50 -1.42 -17.72
CA ALA A 411 -32.62 -0.34 -18.71
C ALA A 411 -33.51 0.83 -18.24
N ARG A 412 -34.46 0.58 -17.33
CA ARG A 412 -35.32 1.61 -16.73
C ARG A 412 -34.53 2.65 -15.95
N CYS A 413 -33.43 2.27 -15.30
CA CYS A 413 -32.70 3.11 -14.35
C CYS A 413 -31.87 4.22 -14.97
N PHE A 414 -31.78 4.25 -16.30
CA PHE A 414 -31.17 5.31 -17.09
C PHE A 414 -32.13 6.48 -17.38
N ASN A 415 -33.39 6.38 -16.95
CA ASN A 415 -34.38 7.45 -17.12
C ASN A 415 -34.56 8.23 -15.81
N PRO A 416 -34.52 9.58 -15.83
CA PRO A 416 -34.79 10.39 -14.63
C PRO A 416 -36.16 10.07 -14.00
N PRO A 417 -36.28 10.10 -12.65
CA PRO A 417 -35.28 10.53 -11.68
C PRO A 417 -34.32 9.43 -11.22
N TYR A 418 -34.35 8.24 -11.83
CA TYR A 418 -33.47 7.14 -11.44
C TYR A 418 -32.02 7.40 -11.89
N ILE A 419 -31.09 6.75 -11.20
CA ILE A 419 -29.71 6.57 -11.60
C ILE A 419 -29.42 5.06 -11.66
N PRO A 420 -28.53 4.58 -12.54
CA PRO A 420 -28.13 3.18 -12.55
C PRO A 420 -27.14 2.94 -11.40
N TYR A 421 -27.49 2.03 -10.49
CA TYR A 421 -26.61 1.54 -9.44
C TYR A 421 -26.84 0.05 -9.18
N GLU A 422 -25.84 -0.61 -8.60
CA GLU A 422 -25.95 -1.98 -8.09
C GLU A 422 -25.73 -2.01 -6.58
N ASP A 423 -26.54 -2.76 -5.84
CA ASP A 423 -26.36 -3.03 -4.41
C ASP A 423 -25.89 -4.48 -4.21
N TRP A 424 -24.81 -4.69 -3.46
CA TRP A 424 -24.33 -6.00 -3.05
C TRP A 424 -24.45 -6.11 -1.53
N LEU A 425 -25.54 -6.74 -1.09
CA LEU A 425 -25.92 -6.92 0.30
C LEU A 425 -25.47 -8.31 0.76
N THR A 426 -24.66 -8.42 1.81
CA THR A 426 -24.26 -9.71 2.38
C THR A 426 -24.28 -9.71 3.90
N ALA A 427 -24.31 -10.91 4.47
CA ALA A 427 -24.37 -11.17 5.90
C ALA A 427 -23.47 -12.37 6.20
N LEU A 428 -22.35 -12.11 6.86
CA LEU A 428 -21.29 -13.08 7.14
C LEU A 428 -21.49 -13.69 8.52
N TYR A 429 -21.59 -15.02 8.59
CA TYR A 429 -21.74 -15.78 9.84
C TYR A 429 -20.50 -16.64 10.08
N VAL A 430 -19.56 -16.12 10.87
CA VAL A 430 -18.21 -16.70 11.04
C VAL A 430 -18.14 -17.55 12.30
N GLY A 431 -17.53 -18.74 12.17
CA GLY A 431 -17.42 -19.72 13.24
C GLY A 431 -18.74 -20.37 13.59
N SER A 432 -19.59 -20.64 12.58
CA SER A 432 -20.89 -21.28 12.75
C SER A 432 -20.74 -22.76 13.12
N ASP A 433 -21.34 -23.21 14.21
CA ASP A 433 -21.39 -24.62 14.61
C ASP A 433 -22.58 -25.39 13.99
N ALA A 434 -22.72 -26.68 14.33
CA ALA A 434 -23.80 -27.54 13.84
C ALA A 434 -25.19 -27.16 14.39
N GLN A 435 -25.24 -26.28 15.40
CA GLN A 435 -26.45 -25.75 16.02
C GLN A 435 -26.81 -24.36 15.45
N GLY A 436 -25.98 -23.80 14.56
CA GLY A 436 -26.16 -22.47 13.97
C GLY A 436 -25.67 -21.32 14.85
N MET A 437 -24.93 -21.62 15.92
CA MET A 437 -24.30 -20.59 16.76
C MET A 437 -23.00 -20.13 16.10
N TRP A 438 -22.89 -18.82 15.88
CA TRP A 438 -21.75 -18.15 15.27
C TRP A 438 -20.92 -17.38 16.31
N ARG A 439 -19.64 -17.16 16.02
CA ARG A 439 -18.70 -16.38 16.84
C ARG A 439 -18.65 -14.91 16.44
N ALA A 440 -18.80 -14.61 15.15
CA ALA A 440 -19.00 -13.25 14.65
C ALA A 440 -20.12 -13.22 13.60
N TYR A 441 -20.89 -12.12 13.63
CA TYR A 441 -21.79 -11.71 12.55
C TYR A 441 -21.32 -10.34 12.04
N LEU A 442 -21.06 -10.25 10.74
CA LEU A 442 -20.61 -9.04 10.07
C LEU A 442 -21.58 -8.74 8.92
N ASP A 443 -22.03 -7.51 8.82
CA ASP A 443 -23.10 -7.09 7.89
C ASP A 443 -22.62 -5.95 6.96
N PRO A 444 -21.60 -6.16 6.10
CA PRO A 444 -21.15 -5.14 5.17
C PRO A 444 -22.01 -5.11 3.90
N HIS A 445 -22.37 -3.92 3.41
CA HIS A 445 -22.94 -3.76 2.06
C HIS A 445 -22.02 -2.95 1.16
N PHE A 446 -22.12 -3.17 -0.15
CA PHE A 446 -21.26 -2.52 -1.15
C PHE A 446 -22.10 -2.07 -2.34
N ALA A 447 -22.10 -0.78 -2.65
CA ALA A 447 -22.83 -0.22 -3.78
C ALA A 447 -21.87 0.22 -4.91
N ILE A 448 -22.31 0.05 -6.15
CA ILE A 448 -21.63 0.51 -7.36
C ILE A 448 -22.51 1.53 -8.06
N PHE A 449 -22.02 2.75 -8.23
CA PHE A 449 -22.66 3.76 -9.07
C PHE A 449 -22.10 3.67 -10.50
N ASP A 450 -22.95 4.02 -11.46
CA ASP A 450 -22.63 4.04 -12.89
C ASP A 450 -21.98 2.72 -13.39
N PRO A 451 -22.61 1.55 -13.10
CA PRO A 451 -22.06 0.23 -13.42
C PRO A 451 -21.86 0.05 -14.92
N ASN A 452 -20.78 -0.62 -15.32
CA ASN A 452 -20.36 -0.71 -16.73
C ASN A 452 -21.35 -1.47 -17.62
N THR A 453 -22.02 -2.47 -17.06
CA THR A 453 -23.13 -3.18 -17.68
C THR A 453 -24.33 -3.23 -16.74
N PHE A 454 -25.49 -3.58 -17.26
CA PHE A 454 -26.74 -3.72 -16.51
C PHE A 454 -27.48 -5.01 -16.90
N CYS A 455 -28.52 -5.39 -16.15
CA CYS A 455 -29.34 -6.54 -16.46
C CYS A 455 -30.45 -6.20 -17.48
N ILE A 456 -30.43 -6.88 -18.62
CA ILE A 456 -31.59 -7.01 -19.51
C ILE A 456 -32.36 -8.25 -19.05
N VAL A 457 -33.54 -8.04 -18.43
CA VAL A 457 -34.41 -9.14 -18.00
C VAL A 457 -35.13 -9.75 -19.22
N THR A 458 -35.03 -11.06 -19.39
CA THR A 458 -35.76 -11.83 -20.40
C THR A 458 -36.06 -13.21 -19.84
N ASP A 459 -37.32 -13.66 -19.92
CA ASP A 459 -37.79 -14.98 -19.46
C ASP A 459 -37.34 -15.37 -18.04
N GLY A 460 -37.25 -14.39 -17.13
CA GLY A 460 -36.84 -14.59 -15.73
C GLY A 460 -35.33 -14.70 -15.50
N ALA A 461 -34.50 -14.38 -16.49
CA ALA A 461 -33.05 -14.36 -16.40
C ALA A 461 -32.47 -12.98 -16.80
N CYS A 462 -31.25 -12.69 -16.36
CA CYS A 462 -30.48 -11.51 -16.78
C CYS A 462 -29.52 -11.84 -17.93
N THR A 463 -29.51 -11.00 -18.96
CA THR A 463 -28.43 -10.92 -19.96
C THR A 463 -27.72 -9.57 -19.87
N LEU A 464 -26.50 -9.45 -20.41
CA LEU A 464 -25.72 -8.21 -20.35
C LEU A 464 -26.26 -7.15 -21.31
N GLY A 465 -26.57 -5.96 -20.79
CA GLY A 465 -26.63 -4.72 -21.55
C GLY A 465 -25.48 -3.79 -21.19
N TYR A 466 -25.01 -2.94 -22.12
CA TYR A 466 -23.92 -1.99 -21.89
C TYR A 466 -24.44 -0.59 -21.56
N SER A 467 -23.94 0.00 -20.47
CA SER A 467 -24.51 1.21 -19.89
C SER A 467 -24.26 2.46 -20.73
N ASP A 468 -23.05 2.65 -21.27
CA ASP A 468 -22.75 3.75 -22.21
C ASP A 468 -23.59 3.67 -23.50
N THR A 469 -23.90 2.46 -23.98
CA THR A 469 -24.79 2.25 -25.12
C THR A 469 -26.24 2.59 -24.78
N GLN A 470 -26.74 2.15 -23.62
CA GLN A 470 -28.10 2.42 -23.16
C GLN A 470 -28.34 3.90 -22.86
N ALA A 471 -27.33 4.60 -22.34
CA ALA A 471 -27.36 6.04 -22.11
C ALA A 471 -27.04 6.88 -23.36
N ASN A 472 -26.68 6.24 -24.49
CA ASN A 472 -26.29 6.89 -25.74
C ASN A 472 -25.18 7.96 -25.56
N THR A 473 -24.15 7.64 -24.76
CA THR A 473 -23.02 8.57 -24.49
C THR A 473 -22.09 8.74 -25.69
N GLY A 474 -22.05 7.74 -26.58
CA GLY A 474 -21.12 7.66 -27.70
C GLY A 474 -19.72 7.17 -27.33
N GLN A 475 -19.47 6.80 -26.07
CA GLN A 475 -18.21 6.17 -25.65
C GLN A 475 -18.23 4.65 -25.87
N ASP A 476 -17.05 4.06 -26.03
CA ASP A 476 -16.87 2.61 -26.02
C ASP A 476 -17.01 2.10 -24.56
N PRO A 477 -17.96 1.19 -24.25
CA PRO A 477 -18.08 0.59 -22.93
C PRO A 477 -16.83 -0.19 -22.49
N ALA A 478 -15.99 -0.63 -23.43
CA ALA A 478 -14.70 -1.31 -23.17
C ALA A 478 -13.50 -0.31 -23.10
N GLY A 479 -13.76 0.98 -23.21
CA GLY A 479 -12.74 2.03 -23.19
C GLY A 479 -12.44 2.58 -21.80
N ASN A 480 -11.23 3.13 -21.62
CA ASN A 480 -10.91 3.98 -20.47
C ASN A 480 -11.62 5.36 -20.53
N THR A 481 -12.34 5.68 -21.61
CA THR A 481 -13.17 6.88 -21.74
C THR A 481 -14.67 6.63 -21.48
N ALA A 482 -15.08 5.39 -21.19
CA ALA A 482 -16.45 5.04 -20.80
C ALA A 482 -16.94 5.95 -19.65
N HIS A 483 -18.19 6.42 -19.71
CA HIS A 483 -18.80 7.14 -18.59
C HIS A 483 -19.19 6.17 -17.48
N PHE A 484 -19.68 4.99 -17.85
CA PHE A 484 -20.14 3.95 -16.94
C PHE A 484 -19.01 2.94 -16.73
N LYS A 485 -18.22 3.16 -15.68
CA LYS A 485 -17.10 2.29 -15.31
C LYS A 485 -17.38 1.41 -14.09
N GLY A 486 -18.38 1.73 -13.27
CA GLY A 486 -18.60 1.05 -11.99
C GLY A 486 -17.44 1.21 -11.00
N ILE A 487 -16.71 2.34 -11.07
CA ILE A 487 -15.57 2.66 -10.17
C ILE A 487 -15.95 3.54 -8.99
N LYS A 488 -17.05 4.30 -9.11
CA LYS A 488 -17.61 5.07 -8.00
C LYS A 488 -18.36 4.09 -7.12
N ARG A 489 -17.89 3.91 -5.88
CA ARG A 489 -18.42 2.91 -4.96
C ARG A 489 -18.67 3.49 -3.59
N GLU A 490 -19.61 2.89 -2.90
CA GLU A 490 -19.93 3.19 -1.51
C GLU A 490 -19.96 1.88 -0.73
N THR A 491 -19.58 1.95 0.54
CA THR A 491 -19.53 0.79 1.42
C THR A 491 -20.23 1.16 2.72
N TYR A 492 -21.01 0.21 3.22
CA TYR A 492 -21.81 0.39 4.40
C TYR A 492 -21.24 -0.48 5.51
N LEU A 493 -20.91 0.17 6.63
CA LEU A 493 -20.57 -0.49 7.88
C LEU A 493 -21.84 -0.55 8.73
N ASN A 494 -22.46 -1.73 8.80
CA ASN A 494 -23.59 -2.01 9.67
C ASN A 494 -23.11 -2.81 10.89
N GLN A 495 -23.79 -3.92 11.21
CA GLN A 495 -23.53 -4.71 12.39
C GLN A 495 -22.14 -5.36 12.36
N VAL A 496 -21.39 -5.16 13.45
CA VAL A 496 -20.20 -5.97 13.79
C VAL A 496 -20.45 -6.54 15.18
N TRP A 497 -20.93 -7.79 15.20
CA TRP A 497 -21.50 -8.46 16.37
C TRP A 497 -20.64 -9.66 16.74
N LEU A 498 -20.09 -9.67 17.96
CA LEU A 498 -19.24 -10.77 18.43
C LEU A 498 -19.94 -11.55 19.55
N ARG A 499 -19.76 -12.88 19.55
CA ARG A 499 -20.27 -13.85 20.54
C ARG A 499 -19.20 -14.91 20.83
N ASN A 500 -18.00 -14.47 21.20
CA ASN A 500 -16.85 -15.34 21.43
C ASN A 500 -16.29 -15.23 22.87
N ALA A 501 -17.06 -14.70 23.82
CA ALA A 501 -16.67 -14.65 25.23
C ALA A 501 -16.44 -16.07 25.78
N GLY A 502 -15.24 -16.31 26.34
CA GLY A 502 -14.81 -17.62 26.84
C GLY A 502 -14.39 -18.63 25.76
N GLY A 503 -14.48 -18.29 24.47
CA GLY A 503 -13.94 -19.08 23.38
C GLY A 503 -12.46 -18.76 23.08
N SER A 504 -11.85 -19.50 22.16
CA SER A 504 -10.55 -19.14 21.58
C SER A 504 -10.68 -17.97 20.62
N ALA A 505 -9.75 -17.01 20.67
CA ALA A 505 -9.70 -15.90 19.71
C ALA A 505 -9.46 -16.39 18.28
N GLU A 506 -8.60 -17.40 18.15
CA GLU A 506 -8.26 -18.08 16.90
C GLU A 506 -9.02 -19.42 16.79
N PHE A 507 -9.56 -19.69 15.61
CA PHE A 507 -10.28 -20.93 15.27
C PHE A 507 -10.31 -21.11 13.75
N TRP A 508 -10.66 -22.31 13.31
CA TRP A 508 -10.66 -22.66 11.88
C TRP A 508 -12.08 -22.79 11.34
N THR A 509 -12.29 -22.34 10.10
CA THR A 509 -13.55 -22.55 9.37
C THR A 509 -13.35 -23.13 7.98
N ASP A 510 -14.39 -23.74 7.42
CA ASP A 510 -14.51 -23.91 5.97
C ASP A 510 -14.54 -22.52 5.26
N PRO A 511 -14.39 -22.43 3.94
CA PRO A 511 -14.49 -21.18 3.19
C PRO A 511 -15.87 -20.50 3.29
N TYR A 512 -16.89 -21.17 3.85
CA TYR A 512 -18.24 -20.64 4.05
C TYR A 512 -18.50 -20.17 5.49
N GLY A 513 -17.48 -20.14 6.35
CA GLY A 513 -17.55 -19.63 7.72
C GLY A 513 -18.05 -20.62 8.78
N ARG A 514 -18.19 -21.90 8.47
CA ARG A 514 -18.56 -22.95 9.46
C ARG A 514 -17.33 -23.52 10.15
N LEU A 515 -17.40 -23.84 11.44
CA LEU A 515 -16.28 -24.43 12.17
C LEU A 515 -15.80 -25.75 11.53
N THR A 516 -14.48 -25.89 11.38
CA THR A 516 -13.83 -27.10 10.84
C THR A 516 -12.56 -27.46 11.64
N SER A 517 -11.94 -28.59 11.30
CA SER A 517 -10.63 -28.99 11.86
C SER A 517 -9.50 -28.18 11.21
N PRO A 518 -8.43 -27.80 11.94
CA PRO A 518 -7.20 -27.28 11.31
C PRO A 518 -6.60 -28.20 10.24
N ASP A 519 -6.88 -29.51 10.31
CA ASP A 519 -6.38 -30.51 9.35
C ASP A 519 -7.23 -30.64 8.08
N ALA A 520 -8.32 -29.87 7.94
CA ALA A 520 -9.13 -29.88 6.71
C ALA A 520 -8.42 -29.13 5.57
N ALA A 521 -8.51 -29.66 4.35
CA ALA A 521 -7.75 -29.14 3.20
C ALA A 521 -8.15 -27.71 2.77
N ASP A 522 -9.35 -27.28 3.15
CA ASP A 522 -9.97 -25.98 2.89
C ASP A 522 -10.04 -25.10 4.15
N ALA A 523 -9.35 -25.48 5.23
CA ALA A 523 -9.42 -24.79 6.52
C ALA A 523 -8.80 -23.38 6.46
N ILE A 524 -9.57 -22.38 6.89
CA ILE A 524 -9.13 -20.99 7.01
C ILE A 524 -9.02 -20.62 8.49
N LEU A 525 -7.85 -20.12 8.90
CA LEU A 525 -7.65 -19.54 10.23
C LEU A 525 -8.35 -18.19 10.33
N GLN A 526 -9.31 -18.09 11.25
CA GLN A 526 -10.07 -16.89 11.57
C GLN A 526 -9.62 -16.30 12.91
N PHE A 527 -9.71 -14.98 13.07
CA PHE A 527 -9.54 -14.29 14.35
C PHE A 527 -10.81 -13.51 14.72
N VAL A 528 -11.34 -13.74 15.93
CA VAL A 528 -12.42 -12.97 16.56
C VAL A 528 -12.11 -12.79 18.04
N SER A 529 -12.02 -11.56 18.53
CA SER A 529 -11.71 -11.29 19.95
C SER A 529 -12.74 -11.93 20.89
N THR A 530 -12.28 -12.31 22.09
CA THR A 530 -13.02 -13.16 23.03
C THR A 530 -14.02 -12.38 23.87
N VAL A 531 -14.90 -11.64 23.19
CA VAL A 531 -15.91 -10.75 23.78
C VAL A 531 -17.32 -11.10 23.28
N THR A 532 -18.34 -10.63 23.99
CA THR A 532 -19.74 -10.64 23.53
C THR A 532 -20.25 -9.22 23.47
N VAL A 533 -20.35 -8.66 22.26
CA VAL A 533 -20.67 -7.26 22.01
C VAL A 533 -21.58 -7.21 20.78
N LEU A 534 -22.84 -6.80 20.98
CA LEU A 534 -23.93 -6.87 20.00
C LEU A 534 -24.64 -5.52 19.83
N PRO A 535 -23.94 -4.43 19.46
CA PRO A 535 -24.55 -3.11 19.35
C PRO A 535 -25.42 -3.06 18.11
N PHE A 536 -26.67 -2.67 18.25
CA PHE A 536 -27.50 -2.30 17.11
C PHE A 536 -27.07 -0.91 16.62
N VAL A 537 -26.80 -0.78 15.32
CA VAL A 537 -26.47 0.49 14.66
C VAL A 537 -27.37 0.74 13.45
N GLU A 538 -27.59 2.01 13.12
CA GLU A 538 -28.09 2.38 11.80
C GLU A 538 -26.94 2.29 10.77
N SER A 539 -27.30 2.02 9.51
CA SER A 539 -26.35 1.79 8.43
C SER A 539 -25.49 3.04 8.19
N THR A 540 -24.16 2.89 8.21
CA THR A 540 -23.24 4.01 7.97
C THR A 540 -22.48 3.81 6.66
N ALA A 541 -22.75 4.68 5.68
CA ALA A 541 -22.08 4.71 4.39
C ALA A 541 -20.74 5.47 4.42
N PHE A 542 -19.78 5.04 3.59
CA PHE A 542 -18.56 5.78 3.27
C PHE A 542 -18.05 5.45 1.86
N GLY A 543 -17.11 6.26 1.35
CA GLY A 543 -16.39 5.98 0.11
C GLY A 543 -16.97 6.60 -1.16
N ALA A 544 -18.24 7.03 -1.17
CA ALA A 544 -18.93 7.56 -2.36
C ALA A 544 -18.21 8.72 -3.08
N GLU A 545 -17.41 9.52 -2.36
CA GLU A 545 -16.63 10.65 -2.88
C GLU A 545 -15.21 10.27 -3.33
N LYS A 546 -14.80 9.00 -3.20
CA LYS A 546 -13.47 8.54 -3.63
C LYS A 546 -13.45 8.34 -5.15
N ASN A 547 -12.50 8.98 -5.82
CA ASN A 547 -12.21 8.72 -7.24
C ASN A 547 -10.94 7.85 -7.36
N PRO A 548 -11.07 6.55 -7.72
CA PRO A 548 -9.91 5.68 -7.94
C PRO A 548 -9.26 5.87 -9.33
N ASP A 549 -9.87 6.63 -10.25
CA ASP A 549 -9.33 6.93 -11.59
C ASP A 549 -8.78 8.36 -11.65
N LEU A 550 -7.79 8.66 -10.81
CA LEU A 550 -7.12 9.97 -10.77
C LEU A 550 -6.32 10.30 -12.05
N HIS A 551 -6.12 9.33 -12.95
CA HIS A 551 -5.24 9.44 -14.11
C HIS A 551 -5.95 9.23 -15.46
N GLY A 552 -7.25 8.93 -15.48
CA GLY A 552 -7.98 8.58 -16.71
C GLY A 552 -7.50 7.28 -17.36
N SER A 553 -6.78 6.44 -16.61
CA SER A 553 -6.13 5.22 -17.08
C SER A 553 -6.89 3.96 -16.70
N VAL A 554 -7.85 4.07 -15.78
CA VAL A 554 -8.71 2.97 -15.36
C VAL A 554 -9.82 2.80 -16.39
N HIS A 555 -9.78 1.70 -17.13
CA HIS A 555 -11.01 1.03 -17.50
C HIS A 555 -11.39 0.11 -16.31
N ALA A 556 -12.63 -0.31 -16.15
CA ALA A 556 -12.99 -1.25 -15.09
C ALA A 556 -13.77 -2.45 -15.66
N PRO A 557 -13.11 -3.24 -16.53
CA PRO A 557 -13.65 -4.51 -17.00
C PRO A 557 -13.48 -5.55 -15.89
N ASN A 558 -14.49 -5.60 -15.01
CA ASN A 558 -14.57 -6.56 -13.90
C ASN A 558 -15.83 -7.42 -14.06
#